data_AF-A0A6M3L0R3-F1
#
_entry.id   AF-A0A6M3L0R3-F1
#
_cell.length_a   1.000
_cell.length_b   1.000
_cell.length_c   1.000
_cell.angle_alpha   90.00
_cell.angle_beta   90.00
_cell.angle_gamma   90.00
#
_symmetry.space_group_name_H-M   'P 1'
#
loop_
_entity.id
_entity.type
_entity.pdbx_description
1 polymer ?
#
loop_
_entity_poly.entity_id
_entity_poly.type
_entity_poly.pdbx_seq_one_letter_code
_entity_poly.pdbx_strand_id
1 'polypeptide(L)'
;MNEFEEFKKYFKEYQDKFGLNGWQVYFKHEPLNGSFARVNCDKEAMVATVRLNSKLLKKHQEFNDVEKHAKHEAIHLLLARFSCEACYRYADKDELNTAEEELVNKLANLII
;
A
#
# COMPACT_ATOMS: atom_id res chain seq x y z
N MET A 1 -22.21 6.41 0.24
CA MET A 1 -21.21 5.34 0.40
C MET A 1 -20.50 5.59 1.72
N ASN A 2 -20.12 4.57 2.50
CA ASN A 2 -19.37 4.84 3.73
C ASN A 2 -17.88 5.07 3.41
N GLU A 3 -17.16 5.76 4.29
CA GLU A 3 -15.75 6.12 4.13
C GLU A 3 -14.85 4.92 3.80
N PHE A 4 -15.14 3.76 4.40
CA PHE A 4 -14.38 2.54 4.17
C PHE A 4 -14.57 1.96 2.76
N GLU A 5 -15.77 2.03 2.19
CA GLU A 5 -16.05 1.62 0.82
C GLU A 5 -15.45 2.61 -0.20
N GLU A 6 -15.41 3.90 0.11
CA GLU A 6 -14.68 4.89 -0.70
C GLU A 6 -13.17 4.62 -0.69
N PHE A 7 -12.60 4.35 0.49
CA PHE A 7 -11.20 3.97 0.63
C PHE A 7 -10.85 2.75 -0.22
N LYS A 8 -11.67 1.69 -0.12
CA LYS A 8 -11.51 0.47 -0.93
C LYS A 8 -11.55 0.76 -2.42
N LYS A 9 -12.52 1.57 -2.86
CA LYS A 9 -12.69 1.96 -4.26
C LYS A 9 -11.43 2.65 -4.77
N TYR A 10 -10.98 3.72 -4.09
CA TYR A 10 -9.78 4.44 -4.50
C TYR A 10 -8.53 3.55 -4.45
N PHE A 11 -8.40 2.70 -3.43
CA PHE A 11 -7.26 1.79 -3.34
C PHE A 11 -7.24 0.84 -4.55
N LYS A 12 -8.39 0.31 -4.95
CA LYS A 12 -8.50 -0.57 -6.14
C LYS A 12 -8.14 0.16 -7.42
N GLU A 13 -8.61 1.40 -7.60
CA GLU A 13 -8.21 2.23 -8.74
C GLU A 13 -6.69 2.44 -8.81
N TYR A 14 -6.04 2.70 -7.67
CA TYR A 14 -4.58 2.83 -7.61
C TYR A 14 -3.86 1.47 -7.74
N GLN A 15 -4.44 0.38 -7.24
CA GLN A 15 -3.92 -0.98 -7.44
C GLN A 15 -3.81 -1.28 -8.95
N ASP A 16 -4.87 -0.99 -9.70
CA ASP A 16 -4.92 -1.19 -11.14
C ASP A 16 -3.92 -0.28 -11.86
N LYS A 17 -3.92 1.02 -11.53
CA LYS A 17 -2.99 2.00 -12.11
C LYS A 17 -1.53 1.57 -11.91
N PHE A 18 -1.16 1.15 -10.71
CA PHE A 18 0.21 0.76 -10.36
C PHE A 18 0.59 -0.66 -10.82
N GLY A 19 -0.30 -1.37 -11.53
CA GLY A 19 -0.03 -2.73 -12.01
C GLY A 19 0.14 -3.74 -10.86
N LEU A 20 -0.55 -3.55 -9.75
CA LEU A 20 -0.47 -4.38 -8.54
C LEU A 20 -1.48 -5.54 -8.57
N ASN A 21 -1.90 -5.98 -9.75
CA ASN A 21 -2.92 -7.02 -9.95
C ASN A 21 -2.44 -8.42 -9.53
N GLY A 22 -1.12 -8.62 -9.42
CA GLY A 22 -0.55 -9.85 -8.86
C GLY A 22 -0.72 -9.99 -7.35
N TRP A 23 -1.13 -8.93 -6.64
CA TRP A 23 -1.39 -8.96 -5.21
C TRP A 23 -2.85 -9.28 -4.90
N GLN A 24 -3.07 -10.27 -4.03
CA GLN A 24 -4.37 -10.49 -3.42
C GLN A 24 -4.55 -9.52 -2.24
N VAL A 25 -5.42 -8.53 -2.42
CA VAL A 25 -5.64 -7.46 -1.43
C VAL A 25 -6.92 -7.68 -0.63
N TYR A 26 -6.77 -7.78 0.69
CA TYR A 26 -7.86 -7.80 1.67
C TYR A 26 -7.97 -6.46 2.40
N PHE A 27 -9.19 -6.11 2.81
CA PHE A 27 -9.45 -4.88 3.54
C PHE A 27 -10.03 -5.15 4.92
N LYS A 28 -9.58 -4.41 5.92
CA LYS A 28 -10.14 -4.42 7.28
C LYS A 28 -10.41 -3.00 7.76
N HIS A 29 -11.44 -2.85 8.58
CA HIS A 29 -11.78 -1.59 9.22
C HIS A 29 -11.73 -1.80 10.74
N GLU A 30 -10.59 -1.46 11.34
CA GLU A 30 -10.29 -1.78 12.74
C GLU A 30 -9.49 -0.64 13.40
N PRO A 31 -9.49 -0.52 14.75
CA PRO A 31 -8.75 0.53 15.41
C PRO A 31 -7.25 0.40 15.17
N LEU A 32 -6.60 1.49 14.76
CA LEU A 32 -5.14 1.56 14.61
C LEU A 32 -4.55 2.57 15.60
N ASN A 33 -3.39 2.24 16.15
CA ASN A 33 -2.66 3.13 17.06
C ASN A 33 -1.84 4.16 16.25
N GLY A 34 -2.36 5.39 16.15
CA GLY A 34 -1.61 6.54 15.62
C GLY A 34 -1.46 6.58 14.09
N SER A 35 -2.17 5.74 13.34
CA SER A 35 -2.16 5.72 11.87
C SER A 35 -3.57 5.85 11.31
N PHE A 36 -3.74 6.49 10.16
CA PHE A 36 -5.02 6.55 9.44
C PHE A 36 -5.33 5.25 8.72
N ALA A 37 -4.32 4.71 8.04
CA ALA A 37 -4.38 3.43 7.39
C ALA A 37 -3.03 2.72 7.56
N ARG A 38 -2.99 1.44 7.21
CA ARG A 38 -1.76 0.64 7.16
C ARG A 38 -1.92 -0.51 6.19
N VAL A 39 -0.93 -0.72 5.32
CA VAL A 39 -0.75 -1.96 4.58
C VAL A 39 0.28 -2.86 5.25
N ASN A 40 -0.06 -4.14 5.35
CA ASN A 40 0.88 -5.21 5.67
C ASN A 40 0.85 -6.20 4.51
N CYS A 41 2.02 -6.68 4.11
CA CYS A 41 2.15 -7.63 3.02
C CYS A 41 2.88 -8.90 3.48
N ASP A 42 2.49 -10.00 2.85
CA ASP A 42 3.21 -11.27 2.81
C ASP A 42 3.66 -11.46 1.36
N LYS A 43 4.97 -11.25 1.13
CA LYS A 43 5.56 -11.33 -0.21
C LYS A 43 5.50 -12.75 -0.76
N GLU A 44 5.75 -13.77 0.06
CA GLU A 44 5.78 -15.17 -0.39
C GLU A 44 4.40 -15.61 -0.85
N ALA A 45 3.35 -15.20 -0.13
CA ALA A 45 1.97 -15.47 -0.50
C ALA A 45 1.40 -14.50 -1.55
N MET A 46 2.10 -13.41 -1.88
CA MET A 46 1.59 -12.29 -2.69
C MET A 46 0.25 -11.74 -2.15
N VAL A 47 0.11 -11.69 -0.83
CA VAL A 47 -1.11 -11.24 -0.13
C VAL A 47 -0.83 -9.93 0.60
N ALA A 48 -1.74 -8.96 0.49
CA ALA A 48 -1.71 -7.73 1.27
C ALA A 48 -3.00 -7.53 2.06
N THR A 49 -2.88 -7.08 3.31
CA THR A 49 -4.01 -6.63 4.12
C THR A 49 -3.89 -5.13 4.36
N VAL A 50 -4.83 -4.37 3.82
CA VAL A 50 -4.95 -2.93 4.00
C VAL A 50 -5.98 -2.66 5.09
N ARG A 51 -5.59 -1.87 6.09
CA ARG A 51 -6.42 -1.53 7.24
C ARG A 51 -6.73 -0.05 7.20
N LEU A 52 -8.01 0.31 7.31
CA LEU A 52 -8.45 1.67 7.59
C LEU A 52 -8.77 1.78 9.08
N ASN A 53 -8.38 2.88 9.72
CA ASN A 53 -8.59 3.10 11.13
C ASN A 53 -10.06 3.45 11.45
N SER A 54 -10.72 2.61 12.23
CA SER A 54 -12.11 2.88 12.68
C SER A 54 -12.23 3.84 13.87
N LYS A 55 -11.10 4.28 14.44
CA LYS A 55 -11.02 5.23 15.56
C LYS A 55 -9.99 6.33 15.29
N LEU A 56 -10.33 7.25 14.39
CA LEU A 56 -9.54 8.45 14.17
C LEU A 56 -9.65 9.39 15.40
N LEU A 57 -8.51 9.95 15.83
CA LEU A 57 -8.51 11.02 16.82
C LEU A 57 -9.16 12.25 16.21
N LYS A 58 -9.94 13.05 16.98
CA LYS A 58 -10.63 14.25 16.45
C LYS A 58 -9.71 15.20 15.66
N LYS A 59 -8.46 15.38 16.10
CA LYS A 59 -7.43 16.20 15.42
C LYS A 59 -7.06 15.73 13.99
N HIS A 60 -7.43 14.51 13.64
CA HIS A 60 -7.14 13.87 12.37
C HIS A 60 -8.34 13.91 11.41
N GLN A 61 -9.55 14.25 11.89
CA GLN A 61 -10.77 14.29 11.08
C GLN A 61 -10.76 15.45 10.06
N GLU A 62 -10.08 16.55 10.34
CA GLU A 62 -10.01 17.72 9.44
C GLU A 62 -9.09 17.52 8.23
N PHE A 63 -8.26 16.46 8.23
CA PHE A 63 -7.32 16.12 7.14
C PHE A 63 -7.68 14.82 6.43
N ASN A 64 -8.93 14.35 6.59
CA ASN A 64 -9.36 13.02 6.16
C ASN A 64 -9.66 12.95 4.65
N ASP A 65 -8.62 13.13 3.85
CA ASP A 65 -8.67 12.86 2.41
C ASP A 65 -8.48 11.36 2.18
N VAL A 66 -9.61 10.66 2.11
CA VAL A 66 -9.70 9.21 1.94
C VAL A 66 -8.97 8.74 0.69
N GLU A 67 -9.06 9.50 -0.41
CA GLU A 67 -8.37 9.16 -1.66
C GLU A 67 -6.86 9.25 -1.47
N LYS A 68 -6.38 10.33 -0.85
CA LYS A 68 -4.95 10.52 -0.57
C LYS A 68 -4.40 9.40 0.32
N HIS A 69 -5.14 8.97 1.33
CA HIS A 69 -4.75 7.84 2.17
C HIS A 69 -4.77 6.52 1.41
N ALA A 70 -5.77 6.26 0.58
CA ALA A 70 -5.82 5.06 -0.25
C ALA A 70 -4.64 5.00 -1.22
N LYS A 71 -4.31 6.13 -1.87
CA LYS A 71 -3.12 6.27 -2.72
C LYS A 71 -1.83 6.00 -1.95
N HIS A 72 -1.70 6.56 -0.74
CA HIS A 72 -0.52 6.40 0.11
C HIS A 72 -0.27 4.92 0.44
N GLU A 73 -1.31 4.19 0.85
CA GLU A 73 -1.17 2.76 1.13
C GLU A 73 -0.89 1.93 -0.13
N ALA A 74 -1.46 2.30 -1.29
CA ALA A 74 -1.16 1.65 -2.55
C ALA A 74 0.31 1.86 -2.98
N ILE A 75 0.89 3.04 -2.69
CA ILE A 75 2.33 3.29 -2.89
C ILE A 75 3.17 2.42 -1.94
N HIS A 76 2.76 2.28 -0.67
CA HIS A 76 3.45 1.35 0.23
C HIS A 76 3.42 -0.09 -0.30
N LEU A 77 2.31 -0.53 -0.91
CA LEU A 77 2.23 -1.84 -1.56
C LEU A 77 3.12 -1.92 -2.81
N LEU A 78 3.22 -0.85 -3.59
CA LEU A 78 4.15 -0.77 -4.73
C LEU A 78 5.61 -0.92 -4.29
N LEU A 79 5.97 -0.31 -3.17
CA LEU A 79 7.31 -0.37 -2.56
C LEU A 79 7.56 -1.64 -1.74
N ALA A 80 6.53 -2.48 -1.54
CA ALA A 80 6.60 -3.59 -0.60
C ALA A 80 7.74 -4.55 -0.90
N ARG A 81 7.93 -4.92 -2.18
CA ARG A 81 9.00 -5.85 -2.58
C ARG A 81 10.39 -5.28 -2.26
N PHE A 82 10.67 -4.05 -2.68
CA PHE A 82 11.93 -3.38 -2.38
C PHE A 82 12.17 -3.22 -0.87
N SER A 83 11.15 -2.78 -0.13
CA SER A 83 11.25 -2.57 1.31
C SER A 83 11.46 -3.89 2.08
N CYS A 84 10.83 -4.97 1.61
CA CYS A 84 11.03 -6.31 2.16
C CYS A 84 12.46 -6.78 1.95
N GLU A 85 12.99 -6.77 0.72
CA GLU A 85 14.40 -7.16 0.46
C GLU A 85 15.36 -6.36 1.33
N ALA A 86 15.17 -5.04 1.43
CA ALA A 86 16.04 -4.16 2.19
C ALA A 86 16.02 -4.41 3.70
N CYS A 87 14.97 -5.06 4.22
CA CYS A 87 14.84 -5.37 5.64
C CYS A 87 15.34 -6.79 6.01
N TYR A 88 15.69 -7.63 5.04
CA TYR A 88 16.29 -8.94 5.32
C TYR A 88 17.74 -8.79 5.76
N ARG A 89 18.11 -9.55 6.81
CA ARG A 89 19.44 -9.49 7.44
C ARG A 89 20.59 -9.90 6.49
N TYR A 90 20.27 -10.59 5.41
CA TYR A 90 21.18 -11.05 4.36
C TYR A 90 20.70 -10.60 2.98
N ALA A 91 20.23 -9.35 2.85
CA ALA A 91 19.77 -8.82 1.58
C ALA A 91 20.84 -9.03 0.50
N ASP A 92 20.52 -9.78 -0.54
CA ASP A 92 21.38 -9.96 -1.69
C ASP A 92 21.33 -8.66 -2.53
N LYS A 93 22.50 -8.18 -2.93
CA LYS A 93 22.61 -6.98 -3.77
C LYS A 93 21.88 -7.17 -5.10
N ASP A 94 21.89 -8.38 -5.67
CA ASP A 94 21.24 -8.67 -6.94
C ASP A 94 19.70 -8.72 -6.79
N GLU A 95 19.20 -9.20 -5.65
CA GLU A 95 17.76 -9.16 -5.32
C GLU A 95 17.27 -7.72 -5.13
N LEU A 96 18.05 -6.89 -4.45
CA LEU A 96 17.77 -5.46 -4.28
C LEU A 96 17.75 -4.71 -5.61
N ASN A 97 18.76 -4.91 -6.47
CA ASN A 97 18.80 -4.31 -7.80
C ASN A 97 17.58 -4.75 -8.64
N THR A 98 17.23 -6.04 -8.57
CA THR A 98 16.05 -6.56 -9.28
C THR A 98 14.76 -5.90 -8.79
N ALA A 99 14.59 -5.77 -7.47
CA ALA A 99 13.42 -5.13 -6.88
C ALA A 99 13.36 -3.62 -7.21
N GLU A 100 14.51 -2.95 -7.27
CA GLU A 100 14.63 -1.56 -7.69
C GLU A 100 14.25 -1.38 -9.16
N GLU A 101 14.82 -2.16 -10.07
CA GLU A 101 14.50 -2.11 -11.50
C GLU A 101 13.02 -2.39 -11.78
N GLU A 102 12.42 -3.36 -11.09
CA GLU A 102 10.98 -3.60 -11.18
C GLU A 102 10.15 -2.40 -10.73
N LEU A 103 10.56 -1.75 -9.63
CA LEU A 103 9.90 -0.55 -9.13
C LEU A 103 10.05 0.62 -10.12
N VAL A 104 11.26 0.86 -10.63
CA VAL A 104 11.56 1.90 -11.62
C VAL A 104 10.74 1.68 -12.88
N ASN A 105 10.66 0.46 -13.40
CA ASN A 105 9.84 0.13 -14.58
C ASN A 105 8.36 0.41 -14.34
N LYS A 106 7.82 0.08 -13.16
CA LYS A 106 6.43 0.41 -12.81
C LYS A 106 6.21 1.92 -12.73
N LEU A 107 7.14 2.66 -12.13
CA LEU A 107 7.07 4.12 -12.04
C LEU A 107 7.21 4.81 -13.40
N ALA A 108 8.10 4.33 -14.26
CA ALA A 108 8.29 4.85 -15.61
C ALA A 108 7.02 4.72 -16.46
N ASN A 109 6.25 3.64 -16.27
CA ASN A 109 4.96 3.46 -16.95
C ASN A 109 3.83 4.35 -16.40
N LEU A 110 4.03 4.99 -15.24
CA LEU A 110 3.04 5.88 -14.61
C LEU A 110 3.25 7.35 -14.92
N ILE A 111 4.48 7.74 -15.30
CA ILE A 111 4.87 9.11 -15.60
C ILE A 111 4.89 9.24 -17.12
N ILE A 112 3.86 9.89 -17.68
CA ILE A 112 3.75 10.24 -19.10
C ILE A 112 4.41 11.60 -19.34
#